data_AF-A0A674J6J1-F1
#
_entry.id   AF-A0A674J6J1-F1
#
_cell.length_a   1.000
_cell.length_b   1.000
_cell.length_c   1.000
_cell.angle_alpha   90.00
_cell.angle_beta   90.00
_cell.angle_gamma   90.00
#
_symmetry.space_group_name_H-M   'P 1'
#
loop_
_entity.id
_entity.type
_entity.pdbx_description
1 polymer ?
#
loop_
_entity_poly.entity_id
_entity_poly.type
_entity_poly.pdbx_seq_one_letter_code
_entity_poly.pdbx_strand_id
1 'polypeptide(L)'
;FVIKCKAAVAWEPKKPFSIEKVEAAPPKAHEVRIKISATGICRSDDHVMSGALTVPFPIILGHKAAGIVESVGEGVTCVKPGIRKHQALTNDK
;
A
#
# COMPACT_ATOMS: atom_id res chain seq x y z
N PHE A 1 -15.06 1.71 -9.16
CA PHE A 1 -14.93 0.30 -9.60
C PHE A 1 -13.76 -0.36 -8.87
N VAL A 2 -13.85 -1.69 -8.67
CA VAL A 2 -12.77 -2.50 -8.07
C VAL A 2 -11.67 -2.74 -9.10
N ILE A 3 -10.40 -2.66 -8.69
CA ILE A 3 -9.24 -2.94 -9.55
C ILE A 3 -8.64 -4.29 -9.16
N LYS A 4 -8.40 -5.15 -10.15
CA LYS A 4 -7.57 -6.36 -9.97
C LYS A 4 -6.12 -6.02 -10.28
N CYS A 5 -5.22 -6.24 -9.33
CA CYS A 5 -3.79 -5.95 -9.49
C CYS A 5 -2.93 -7.04 -8.86
N LYS A 6 -1.62 -7.02 -9.15
CA LYS A 6 -0.65 -7.89 -8.49
C LYS A 6 -0.19 -7.25 -7.18
N ALA A 7 -0.04 -8.04 -6.13
CA ALA A 7 0.57 -7.64 -4.87
C ALA A 7 1.49 -8.73 -4.32
N ALA A 8 2.46 -8.34 -3.49
CA ALA A 8 3.26 -9.25 -2.69
C ALA A 8 2.57 -9.43 -1.33
N VAL A 9 1.96 -10.59 -1.11
CA VAL A 9 1.23 -10.92 0.11
C VAL A 9 2.14 -11.73 1.04
N ALA A 10 2.28 -11.27 2.27
CA ALA A 10 2.88 -12.06 3.34
C ALA A 10 1.76 -12.77 4.10
N TRP A 11 1.74 -14.10 4.01
CA TRP A 11 0.73 -14.91 4.70
C TRP A 11 1.11 -15.21 6.15
N GLU A 12 2.40 -15.38 6.42
CA GLU A 12 2.96 -15.70 7.73
C GLU A 12 4.40 -15.17 7.81
N PRO A 13 4.94 -14.92 9.02
CA PRO A 13 6.34 -14.59 9.18
C PRO A 13 7.24 -15.74 8.73
N LYS A 14 8.49 -15.41 8.34
CA LYS A 14 9.55 -16.33 7.91
C LYS A 14 9.22 -17.17 6.67
N LYS A 15 8.18 -16.82 5.93
CA LYS A 15 7.87 -17.38 4.59
C LYS A 15 8.16 -16.34 3.51
N PRO A 16 8.52 -16.77 2.28
CA PRO A 16 8.65 -15.83 1.17
C PRO A 16 7.30 -15.17 0.87
N PHE A 17 7.34 -13.95 0.31
CA PHE A 17 6.14 -13.30 -0.21
C PHE A 17 5.54 -14.10 -1.36
N SER A 18 4.20 -14.18 -1.39
CA SER A 18 3.44 -14.73 -2.51
C SER A 18 3.02 -13.61 -3.45
N ILE A 19 3.29 -13.75 -4.75
CA ILE A 19 2.85 -12.77 -5.76
C ILE A 19 1.47 -13.17 -6.27
N GLU A 20 0.45 -12.43 -5.85
CA GLU A 20 -0.95 -12.81 -6.06
C GLU A 20 -1.75 -11.72 -6.76
N LYS A 21 -2.88 -12.12 -7.36
CA LYS A 21 -3.90 -11.18 -7.82
C LYS A 21 -4.81 -10.83 -6.67
N VAL A 22 -4.91 -9.54 -6.36
CA VAL A 22 -5.77 -9.01 -5.29
C VAL A 22 -6.76 -8.00 -5.85
N GLU A 23 -7.79 -7.69 -5.07
CA GLU A 23 -8.81 -6.72 -5.39
C GLU A 23 -8.64 -5.46 -4.54
N ALA A 24 -8.44 -4.32 -5.20
CA ALA A 24 -8.40 -3.00 -4.57
C ALA A 24 -9.75 -2.31 -4.76
N ALA A 25 -10.46 -2.11 -3.65
CA ALA A 25 -11.72 -1.36 -3.61
C ALA A 25 -11.55 0.09 -4.11
N PRO A 26 -12.62 0.75 -4.58
CA PRO A 26 -12.60 2.20 -4.78
C PRO A 26 -12.35 2.95 -3.46
N PRO A 27 -11.70 4.13 -3.49
CA PRO A 27 -11.51 4.92 -2.27
C PRO A 27 -12.86 5.38 -1.71
N LYS A 28 -13.02 5.29 -0.39
CA LYS A 28 -14.15 5.88 0.35
C LYS A 28 -13.94 7.38 0.57
N ALA A 29 -14.88 8.04 1.24
CA ALA A 29 -14.74 9.44 1.63
C ALA A 29 -13.39 9.67 2.35
N HIS A 30 -12.69 10.73 1.96
CA HIS A 30 -11.38 11.15 2.44
C HIS A 30 -10.22 10.17 2.17
N GLU A 31 -10.41 9.14 1.34
CA GLU A 31 -9.35 8.22 0.93
C GLU A 31 -8.81 8.56 -0.47
N VAL A 32 -7.57 8.13 -0.73
CA VAL A 32 -6.90 8.30 -2.03
C VAL A 32 -6.38 6.95 -2.49
N ARG A 33 -6.69 6.57 -3.72
CA ARG A 33 -6.15 5.35 -4.34
C ARG A 33 -5.01 5.72 -5.28
N ILE A 34 -3.85 5.10 -5.07
CA ILE A 34 -2.61 5.41 -5.79
C ILE A 34 -2.17 4.21 -6.62
N LYS A 35 -1.83 4.44 -7.88
CA LYS A 35 -1.09 3.48 -8.71
C LYS A 35 0.39 3.58 -8.36
N ILE A 36 0.90 2.61 -7.60
CA ILE A 36 2.30 2.54 -7.22
C ILE A 36 3.19 2.37 -8.46
N SER A 37 4.21 3.21 -8.58
CA SER A 37 5.21 3.15 -9.66
C SER A 37 6.50 2.49 -9.19
N ALA A 38 6.91 2.78 -7.95
CA ALA A 38 8.08 2.18 -7.32
C ALA A 38 7.88 2.12 -5.80
N THR A 39 8.52 1.15 -5.16
CA THR A 39 8.63 1.07 -3.69
C THR A 39 10.01 0.56 -3.31
N GLY A 40 10.57 1.13 -2.25
CA GLY A 40 11.78 0.60 -1.63
C GLY A 40 11.46 -0.54 -0.68
N ILE A 41 12.41 -1.46 -0.51
CA ILE A 41 12.40 -2.46 0.56
C ILE A 41 13.19 -1.89 1.73
N CYS A 42 12.56 -1.80 2.89
CA CYS A 42 13.19 -1.30 4.11
C CYS A 42 13.47 -2.43 5.10
N ARG A 43 14.42 -2.18 5.99
CA ARG A 43 14.70 -3.02 7.15
C ARG A 43 13.47 -3.28 8.02
N SER A 44 12.53 -2.34 8.14
CA SER A 44 11.29 -2.56 8.88
C SER A 44 10.35 -3.56 8.20
N ASP A 45 10.38 -3.70 6.88
CA ASP A 45 9.65 -4.77 6.20
C ASP A 45 10.27 -6.14 6.56
N ASP A 46 11.60 -6.21 6.66
CA ASP A 46 12.35 -7.39 7.14
C ASP A 46 12.09 -7.67 8.64
N HIS A 47 11.94 -6.66 9.48
CA HIS A 47 11.54 -6.84 10.88
C HIS A 47 10.18 -7.53 11.01
N VAL A 48 9.22 -7.19 10.15
CA VAL A 48 7.93 -7.89 10.10
C VAL A 48 8.13 -9.35 9.68
N MET A 49 8.86 -9.58 8.59
CA MET A 49 9.05 -10.93 8.06
C MET A 49 9.89 -11.83 8.96
N SER A 50 10.84 -11.29 9.70
CA SER A 50 11.63 -12.05 10.69
C SER A 50 10.86 -12.33 11.99
N GLY A 51 9.77 -11.61 12.24
CA GLY A 51 9.01 -11.64 13.49
C GLY A 51 9.55 -10.72 14.58
N ALA A 52 10.54 -9.87 14.28
CA ALA A 52 11.05 -8.85 15.20
C ALA A 52 10.05 -7.70 15.43
N LEU A 53 9.16 -7.45 14.46
CA LEU A 53 8.03 -6.54 14.58
C LEU A 53 6.74 -7.34 14.38
N THR A 54 5.93 -7.46 15.42
CA THR A 54 4.67 -8.20 15.36
C THR A 54 3.56 -7.34 14.77
N VAL A 55 2.99 -7.80 13.67
CA VAL A 55 1.79 -7.22 13.03
C VAL A 55 0.82 -8.35 12.70
N PRO A 56 -0.48 -8.05 12.51
CA PRO A 56 -1.44 -9.04 12.03
C PRO A 56 -1.11 -9.52 10.61
N PHE A 57 -1.25 -10.82 10.38
CA PHE A 57 -1.16 -11.45 9.06
C PHE A 57 -2.54 -11.99 8.64
N PRO A 58 -2.84 -12.11 7.32
CA PRO A 58 -1.97 -11.76 6.19
C PRO A 58 -1.83 -10.24 5.98
N ILE A 59 -0.71 -9.80 5.41
CA ILE A 59 -0.41 -8.39 5.20
C ILE A 59 0.29 -8.13 3.86
N ILE A 60 -0.01 -6.98 3.24
CA ILE A 60 0.76 -6.41 2.14
C ILE A 60 1.64 -5.32 2.73
N LEU A 61 2.96 -5.55 2.72
CA LEU A 61 3.97 -4.60 3.23
C LEU A 61 4.34 -3.55 2.18
N GLY A 62 5.34 -2.72 2.48
CA GLY A 62 5.75 -1.61 1.64
C GLY A 62 5.18 -0.28 2.14
N HIS A 63 6.02 0.47 2.82
CA HIS A 63 5.69 1.78 3.41
C HIS A 63 6.59 2.90 2.86
N LYS A 64 7.33 2.63 1.76
CA LYS A 64 8.27 3.55 1.12
C LYS A 64 8.04 3.58 -0.39
N ALA A 65 6.83 3.95 -0.78
CA ALA A 65 6.42 3.96 -2.18
C ALA A 65 6.30 5.37 -2.78
N ALA A 66 6.29 5.42 -4.11
CA ALA A 66 5.87 6.58 -4.88
C ALA A 66 5.00 6.12 -6.05
N GLY A 67 4.01 6.94 -6.41
CA GLY A 67 3.05 6.60 -7.44
C GLY A 67 2.26 7.79 -7.94
N ILE A 68 1.25 7.48 -8.74
CA ILE A 68 0.34 8.47 -9.34
C ILE A 68 -1.04 8.26 -8.72
N VAL A 69 -1.68 9.36 -8.29
CA VAL A 69 -3.07 9.31 -7.81
C VAL A 69 -3.97 8.82 -8.95
N GLU A 70 -4.63 7.69 -8.74
CA GLU A 70 -5.54 7.08 -9.72
C GLU A 70 -6.96 7.61 -9.53
N SER A 71 -7.45 7.62 -8.28
CA SER A 71 -8.75 8.18 -7.92
C SER A 71 -8.74 8.72 -6.50
N VAL A 72 -9.68 9.62 -6.22
CA VAL A 72 -9.90 10.22 -4.89
C VAL A 72 -11.33 10.01 -4.47
N GLY A 73 -11.56 9.82 -3.18
CA GLY A 73 -12.89 9.76 -2.60
C GLY A 73 -13.48 11.14 -2.35
N GLU A 74 -14.74 11.14 -1.93
CA GLU A 74 -15.48 12.36 -1.56
C GLU A 74 -14.73 13.16 -0.47
N GLY A 75 -14.75 14.49 -0.58
CA GLY A 75 -14.15 15.38 0.42
C GLY A 75 -12.62 15.46 0.40
N VAL A 76 -11.93 14.78 -0.52
CA VAL A 76 -10.49 14.99 -0.75
C VAL A 76 -10.27 16.28 -1.53
N THR A 77 -9.56 17.23 -0.92
CA THR A 77 -9.27 18.55 -1.54
C THR A 77 -7.78 18.78 -1.79
N CYS A 78 -6.90 18.02 -1.12
CA CYS A 78 -5.46 18.26 -1.13
C CYS A 78 -4.72 17.63 -2.33
N VAL A 79 -5.37 16.73 -3.08
CA VAL A 79 -4.79 16.04 -4.24
C VAL A 79 -5.84 15.80 -5.32
N LYS A 80 -5.38 15.58 -6.56
CA LYS A 80 -6.23 15.26 -7.71
C LYS A 80 -5.65 14.06 -8.48
N PRO A 81 -6.48 13.31 -9.22
CA PRO A 81 -6.00 12.27 -10.14
C PRO A 81 -4.89 12.79 -11.09
N GLY A 82 -3.91 11.94 -11.37
CA GLY A 82 -2.75 12.27 -12.23
C GLY A 82 -1.56 12.90 -11.50
N ILE A 83 -1.73 13.37 -10.25
CA ILE A 83 -0.64 13.95 -9.47
C ILE A 83 0.30 12.86 -8.93
N ARG A 84 1.60 13.11 -8.99
CA ARG A 84 2.62 12.24 -8.37
C ARG A 84 2.64 12.45 -6.85
N LYS A 85 2.63 11.36 -6.10
CA LYS A 85 2.72 11.36 -4.65
C LYS A 85 3.74 10.33 -4.18
N HIS A 86 4.56 10.75 -3.24
CA HIS A 86 5.25 9.80 -2.38
C HIS A 86 4.23 9.33 -1.36
N GLN A 87 4.24 8.03 -1.06
CA GLN A 87 3.68 7.52 0.19
C GLN A 87 4.58 8.08 1.29
N ALA A 88 4.34 9.34 1.64
CA ALA A 88 4.56 9.77 3.01
C ALA A 88 3.71 8.82 3.85
N LEU A 89 4.30 8.31 4.92
CA LEU A 89 3.60 7.73 6.06
C LEU A 89 2.23 8.39 6.15
N THR A 90 1.18 7.56 6.21
CA THR A 90 -0.19 7.97 6.52
C THR A 90 -0.17 9.25 7.34
N ASN A 91 -0.96 10.26 6.97
CA ASN A 91 -1.19 11.44 7.80
C ASN A 91 -1.09 11.04 9.27
N ASP A 92 0.04 11.38 9.91
CA ASP A 92 0.18 11.25 11.35
C ASP A 92 -0.91 12.15 11.90
N LYS A 93 -1.97 11.51 12.37
CA LYS A 93 -2.79 12.01 13.46
C LYS A 93 -2.47 11.14 14.66
#